data_AF-A0AA42CFD9-F1
#
_entry.id   AF-A0AA42CFD9-F1
#
_cell.length_a   1.000
_cell.length_b   1.000
_cell.length_c   1.000
_cell.angle_alpha   90.00
_cell.angle_beta   90.00
_cell.angle_gamma   90.00
#
_symmetry.space_group_name_H-M   'P 1'
#
loop_
_entity.id
_entity.type
_entity.pdbx_description
1 polymer ?
#
loop_
_entity_poly.entity_id
_entity_poly.type
_entity_poly.pdbx_seq_one_letter_code
_entity_poly.pdbx_strand_id
1 'polypeptide(L)'
;MLRRSFVLLAATLALAGCGGAPFGGGPTRLSLGGQPSTAVPAGRGVAILAPLSGPNAERGQALVRAAKLALSEPGSPALDVRDTGGTPAGAAAAASAAIGAGAGMI
;
A
#
# COMPACT_ATOMS: atom_id res chain seq x y z
N MET A 1 3.19 43.20 29.97
CA MET A 1 3.21 41.73 30.22
C MET A 1 1.94 41.03 29.77
N LEU A 2 0.76 41.66 29.90
CA LEU A 2 -0.53 41.11 29.43
C LEU A 2 -0.57 40.68 27.95
N ARG A 3 0.12 41.38 27.04
CA ARG A 3 0.15 41.03 25.61
C ARG A 3 0.82 39.69 25.31
N ARG A 4 1.86 39.31 26.04
CA ARG A 4 2.55 38.01 25.86
C ARG A 4 1.72 36.86 26.43
N SER A 5 1.07 37.09 27.57
CA SER A 5 0.15 36.12 28.17
C SER A 5 -1.05 35.84 27.26
N PHE A 6 -1.58 36.85 26.58
CA PHE A 6 -2.72 36.69 25.66
C PHE A 6 -2.36 35.85 24.42
N VAL A 7 -1.15 36.02 23.88
CA VAL A 7 -0.67 35.25 22.72
C VAL A 7 -0.45 33.77 23.09
N LEU A 8 0.07 33.49 24.29
CA LEU A 8 0.26 32.12 24.76
C LEU A 8 -1.08 31.40 24.98
N LEU A 9 -2.08 32.10 25.53
CA LEU A 9 -3.40 31.53 25.81
C LEU A 9 -4.20 31.24 24.52
N ALA A 10 -4.08 32.11 23.51
CA ALA A 10 -4.69 31.89 22.20
C ALA A 10 -4.07 30.70 21.45
N ALA A 11 -2.75 30.52 21.56
CA ALA A 11 -2.04 29.41 20.91
C ALA A 11 -2.45 28.04 21.49
N THR A 12 -2.65 27.93 22.80
CA THR A 12 -3.13 26.69 23.42
C THR A 12 -4.58 26.37 23.07
N LEU A 13 -5.42 27.40 22.89
CA LEU A 13 -6.83 27.21 22.54
C LEU A 13 -7.01 26.71 21.09
N ALA A 14 -6.12 27.13 20.18
CA ALA A 14 -6.13 26.67 18.79
C ALA A 14 -5.73 25.18 18.66
N LEU A 15 -4.83 24.67 19.52
CA LEU A 15 -4.35 23.29 19.44
C LEU A 15 -5.40 22.26 19.92
N ALA A 16 -6.36 22.67 20.76
CA ALA A 16 -7.46 21.82 21.22
C ALA A 16 -8.61 21.66 20.20
N GLY A 17 -8.60 22.43 19.10
CA GLY A 17 -9.68 22.47 18.11
C GLY A 17 -9.70 21.31 17.10
N CYS A 18 -8.65 20.49 17.01
CA CYS A 18 -8.58 19.40 16.02
C CYS A 18 -9.30 18.10 16.45
N GLY A 19 -10.11 18.10 17.51
CA GLY A 19 -10.76 16.90 18.04
C GLY A 19 -12.24 16.69 17.69
N GLY A 20 -12.89 17.61 16.95
CA GLY A 20 -14.35 17.65 16.85
C GLY A 20 -14.87 17.75 15.42
N ALA A 21 -14.61 16.75 14.57
CA ALA A 21 -15.47 16.53 13.41
C ALA A 21 -16.74 15.79 13.88
N PRO A 22 -17.97 16.26 13.54
CA PRO A 22 -19.16 15.47 13.76
C PRO A 22 -19.19 14.34 12.73
N PHE A 23 -18.51 13.23 13.05
CA PHE A 23 -18.73 11.99 12.33
C PHE A 23 -20.16 11.56 12.64
N GLY A 24 -21.08 11.78 11.69
CA GLY A 24 -22.38 11.13 11.65
C GLY A 24 -22.20 9.64 11.42
N GLY A 25 -21.65 8.94 12.41
CA GLY A 25 -21.48 7.50 12.42
C GLY A 25 -22.59 6.89 13.24
N GLY A 26 -23.69 6.50 12.58
CA GLY A 26 -24.54 5.43 13.12
C GLY A 26 -23.67 4.18 13.35
N PRO A 27 -24.11 3.22 14.19
CA PRO A 27 -23.32 2.02 14.45
C PRO A 27 -23.11 1.26 13.14
N THR A 28 -21.91 1.39 12.58
CA THR A 28 -21.46 0.58 11.45
C THR A 28 -21.46 -0.86 11.93
N ARG A 29 -22.48 -1.62 11.52
CA ARG A 29 -22.49 -3.07 11.68
C ARG A 29 -21.26 -3.58 10.94
N LEU A 30 -20.32 -4.15 11.67
CA LEU A 30 -19.26 -4.98 11.09
C LEU A 30 -19.97 -6.12 10.36
N SER A 31 -20.02 -6.05 9.03
CA SER A 31 -20.41 -7.19 8.23
C SER A 31 -19.23 -8.17 8.28
N LEU A 32 -19.34 -9.19 9.14
CA LEU A 32 -18.42 -10.34 9.12
C LEU A 32 -18.70 -11.29 7.92
N GLY A 33 -19.61 -10.91 7.03
CA GLY A 33 -19.87 -11.61 5.78
C GLY A 33 -18.92 -11.15 4.69
N GLY A 34 -17.67 -11.61 4.75
CA GLY A 34 -16.81 -11.61 3.58
C GLY A 34 -17.36 -12.63 2.59
N GLN A 35 -18.21 -12.19 1.65
CA GLN A 35 -18.46 -13.01 0.46
C GLN A 35 -17.10 -13.18 -0.23
N PRO A 36 -16.63 -14.41 -0.50
CA PRO A 36 -15.49 -14.59 -1.38
C PRO A 36 -15.83 -13.88 -2.68
N SER A 37 -15.00 -12.92 -3.08
CA SER A 37 -15.14 -12.23 -4.35
C SER A 37 -14.95 -13.27 -5.45
N THR A 38 -16.05 -13.88 -5.90
CA THR A 38 -16.05 -14.86 -6.98
C THR A 38 -15.57 -14.18 -8.25
N ALA A 39 -14.45 -14.71 -8.76
CA ALA A 39 -13.84 -14.41 -10.04
C ALA A 39 -13.08 -13.08 -10.15
N VAL A 40 -11.82 -13.10 -9.68
CA VAL A 40 -10.76 -12.56 -10.54
C VAL A 40 -10.86 -13.34 -11.87
N PRO A 41 -10.97 -12.69 -13.03
CA PRO A 41 -10.85 -13.39 -14.30
C PRO A 41 -9.55 -14.20 -14.26
N ALA A 42 -9.66 -15.53 -14.24
CA ALA A 42 -8.50 -16.40 -14.30
C ALA A 42 -7.71 -16.03 -15.57
N GLY A 43 -6.44 -15.66 -15.41
CA GLY A 43 -5.55 -15.43 -16.55
C GLY A 43 -4.97 -14.03 -16.75
N ARG A 44 -4.92 -13.17 -15.72
CA ARG A 44 -4.03 -12.01 -15.73
C ARG A 44 -2.98 -12.20 -14.64
N GLY A 45 -1.73 -12.45 -15.03
CA GLY A 45 -0.65 -12.68 -14.09
C GLY A 45 -0.49 -11.52 -13.11
N VAL A 46 0.07 -11.78 -11.93
CA VAL A 46 0.41 -10.73 -10.96
C VAL A 46 1.93 -10.61 -10.94
N ALA A 47 2.45 -9.41 -11.12
CA ALA A 47 3.87 -9.15 -10.90
C ALA A 47 4.09 -8.28 -9.67
N ILE A 48 5.29 -8.36 -9.10
CA ILE A 48 5.79 -7.43 -8.11
C ILE A 48 7.08 -6.81 -8.59
N LEU A 49 7.15 -5.48 -8.54
CA LEU A 49 8.34 -4.72 -8.86
C LEU A 49 9.02 -4.31 -7.56
N ALA A 50 10.23 -4.80 -7.32
CA ALA A 50 10.94 -4.51 -6.08
C ALA A 50 12.43 -4.25 -6.35
N PRO A 51 13.10 -3.42 -5.54
CA PRO A 51 14.56 -3.29 -5.61
C PRO A 51 15.20 -4.53 -5.00
N LEU A 52 15.56 -5.50 -5.84
CA LEU A 52 16.21 -6.75 -5.40
C LEU A 52 17.73 -6.64 -5.44
N SER A 53 18.24 -5.62 -6.11
CA SER A 53 19.63 -5.19 -6.11
C SER A 53 19.77 -3.73 -5.62
N GLY A 54 21.02 -3.33 -5.40
CA GLY A 54 21.36 -1.98 -4.95
C GLY A 54 21.09 -1.72 -3.46
N PRO A 55 21.07 -0.44 -3.04
CA PRO A 55 21.04 -0.05 -1.63
C PRO A 55 19.78 -0.50 -0.86
N ASN A 56 18.69 -0.79 -1.57
CA ASN A 56 17.40 -1.16 -0.98
C ASN A 56 17.07 -2.65 -1.14
N ALA A 57 18.05 -3.49 -1.54
CA ALA A 57 17.85 -4.92 -1.81
C ALA A 57 17.15 -5.66 -0.67
N GLU A 58 17.53 -5.39 0.58
CA GLU A 58 16.94 -6.04 1.75
C GLU A 58 15.43 -5.76 1.88
N ARG A 59 15.02 -4.50 1.65
CA ARG A 59 13.61 -4.11 1.67
C ARG A 59 12.83 -4.75 0.52
N GLY A 60 13.40 -4.79 -0.69
CA GLY A 60 12.76 -5.45 -1.82
C GLY A 60 12.58 -6.95 -1.59
N GLN A 61 13.57 -7.62 -1.01
CA GLN A 61 13.45 -9.03 -0.63
C GLN A 61 12.35 -9.24 0.43
N ALA A 62 12.22 -8.33 1.40
CA ALA A 62 11.14 -8.39 2.40
C ALA A 62 9.76 -8.24 1.75
N LEU A 63 9.59 -7.31 0.80
CA LEU A 63 8.36 -7.15 0.02
C LEU A 63 8.01 -8.41 -0.77
N VAL A 64 8.99 -9.02 -1.45
CA VAL A 64 8.78 -10.28 -2.20
C VAL A 64 8.37 -11.41 -1.26
N ARG A 65 8.99 -11.53 -0.09
CA ARG A 65 8.58 -12.52 0.92
C ARG A 65 7.14 -12.29 1.38
N ALA A 66 6.77 -11.05 1.68
CA ALA A 66 5.41 -10.70 2.07
C ALA A 66 4.37 -11.03 0.97
N ALA A 67 4.68 -10.71 -0.29
CA ALA A 67 3.81 -11.02 -1.42
C ALA A 67 3.64 -12.53 -1.63
N LYS A 68 4.72 -13.31 -1.49
CA LYS A 68 4.64 -14.79 -1.54
C LYS A 68 3.76 -15.35 -0.44
N LEU A 69 3.89 -14.84 0.79
CA LEU A 69 3.03 -15.23 1.91
C LEU A 69 1.55 -14.89 1.62
N ALA A 70 1.26 -13.71 1.07
CA ALA A 70 -0.09 -13.31 0.71
C ALA A 70 -0.72 -14.17 -0.41
N LEU A 71 0.11 -14.77 -1.28
CA LEU A 71 -0.33 -15.60 -2.42
C LEU A 71 -0.07 -17.09 -2.19
N SER A 72 0.09 -17.53 -0.93
CA SER A 72 0.39 -18.94 -0.62
C SER A 72 -0.83 -19.87 -0.68
N GLU A 73 -2.05 -19.32 -0.73
CA GLU A 73 -3.28 -20.11 -0.72
C GLU A 73 -3.55 -20.83 -2.05
N PRO A 74 -4.17 -22.03 -2.04
CA PRO A 74 -4.56 -22.73 -3.25
C PRO A 74 -5.44 -21.87 -4.17
N GLY A 75 -5.12 -21.85 -5.46
CA GLY A 75 -5.82 -21.04 -6.45
C GLY A 75 -5.34 -19.59 -6.57
N SER A 76 -4.36 -19.17 -5.76
CA SER A 76 -3.68 -17.88 -5.94
C SER A 76 -2.93 -17.83 -7.28
N PRO A 77 -2.87 -16.66 -7.96
CA PRO A 77 -2.09 -16.50 -9.17
C PRO A 77 -0.59 -16.66 -8.91
N ALA A 78 0.15 -17.11 -9.93
CA ALA A 78 1.61 -17.09 -9.89
C ALA A 78 2.12 -15.65 -9.79
N LEU A 79 3.12 -15.44 -8.94
CA LEU A 79 3.78 -14.15 -8.74
C LEU A 79 5.03 -14.04 -9.61
N ASP A 80 5.02 -13.14 -10.59
CA ASP A 80 6.21 -12.72 -11.34
C ASP A 80 7.00 -11.68 -10.53
N VAL A 81 8.31 -11.89 -10.36
CA VAL A 81 9.14 -11.02 -9.51
C VAL A 81 10.18 -10.34 -10.40
N ARG A 82 10.17 -9.01 -10.43
CA ARG A 82 11.08 -8.21 -11.26
C ARG A 82 11.91 -7.23 -10.42
N ASP A 83 13.21 -7.21 -10.68
CA ASP A 83 14.13 -6.26 -10.07
C ASP A 83 14.03 -4.88 -10.76
N THR A 84 13.92 -3.83 -9.96
CA THR A 84 13.93 -2.43 -10.43
C THR A 84 15.32 -1.78 -10.35
N GLY A 85 16.29 -2.46 -9.71
CA GLY A 85 17.59 -1.89 -9.38
C GLY A 85 17.53 -0.69 -8.43
N GLY A 86 16.36 -0.40 -7.85
CA GLY A 86 16.14 0.80 -7.02
C GLY A 86 16.15 2.12 -7.79
N THR A 87 15.96 2.09 -9.12
CA THR A 87 15.96 3.30 -9.97
C THR A 87 14.61 3.52 -10.66
N PRO A 88 14.25 4.77 -10.99
CA PRO A 88 13.03 5.04 -11.75
C PRO A 88 13.03 4.39 -13.14
N ALA A 89 14.17 4.42 -13.84
CA ALA A 89 14.31 3.81 -15.16
C ALA A 89 14.19 2.28 -15.11
N GLY A 90 14.80 1.64 -14.11
CA GLY A 90 14.67 0.20 -13.90
C GLY A 90 13.25 -0.21 -13.53
N ALA A 91 12.53 0.59 -12.74
CA ALA A 91 11.11 0.36 -12.46
C ALA A 91 10.24 0.44 -13.73
N ALA A 92 10.47 1.43 -14.61
CA ALA A 92 9.75 1.55 -15.87
C ALA A 92 10.03 0.38 -16.83
N ALA A 93 11.28 -0.09 -16.90
CA ALA A 93 11.67 -1.26 -17.68
C ALA A 93 11.02 -2.54 -17.13
N ALA A 94 11.05 -2.73 -15.80
CA ALA A 94 10.45 -3.88 -15.13
C ALA A 94 8.92 -3.92 -15.29
N ALA A 95 8.24 -2.77 -15.21
CA ALA A 95 6.81 -2.65 -15.47
C ALA A 95 6.46 -3.04 -16.92
N SER A 96 7.19 -2.49 -17.90
CA SER A 96 6.99 -2.83 -19.31
C SER A 96 7.17 -4.33 -19.58
N ALA A 97 8.18 -4.94 -18.95
CA ALA A 97 8.46 -6.37 -19.08
C ALA A 97 7.39 -7.25 -18.40
N ALA A 98 6.83 -6.81 -17.27
CA ALA A 98 5.73 -7.49 -16.59
C ALA A 98 4.44 -7.45 -17.42
N ILE A 99 4.09 -6.27 -17.95
CA ILE A 99 2.92 -6.09 -18.83
C ILE A 99 3.08 -6.95 -20.09
N GLY A 100 4.27 -6.94 -20.71
CA GLY A 100 4.59 -7.79 -21.87
C GLY A 100 4.53 -9.29 -21.57
N ALA A 101 4.77 -9.70 -20.33
CA ALA A 101 4.61 -11.08 -19.85
C ALA A 101 3.16 -11.44 -19.48
N GLY A 102 2.19 -10.53 -19.67
CA GLY A 102 0.77 -10.77 -19.40
C GLY A 102 0.35 -10.44 -17.96
N ALA A 103 1.14 -9.67 -17.21
CA ALA A 103 0.70 -9.17 -15.92
C ALA A 103 -0.46 -8.19 -16.09
N GLY A 104 -1.59 -8.45 -15.42
CA GLY A 104 -2.70 -7.50 -15.36
C GLY A 104 -2.71 -6.66 -14.10
N MET A 105 -1.84 -6.96 -13.14
CA MET A 105 -1.60 -6.17 -11.93
C MET A 105 -0.09 -6.19 -11.60
N ILE A 106 0.44 -5.03 -11.16
CA ILE A 106 1.83 -4.82 -10.73
C ILE A 106 1.91 -4.04 -9.43
#